data_AF-A0A452F8B5-F1
#
_entry.id   AF-A0A452F8B5-F1
#
_cell.length_a   1.000
_cell.length_b   1.000
_cell.length_c   1.000
_cell.angle_alpha   90.00
_cell.angle_beta   90.00
_cell.angle_gamma   90.00
#
_symmetry.space_group_name_H-M   'P 1'
#
loop_
_entity.id
_entity.type
_entity.pdbx_description
1 polymer ?
#
loop_
_entity_poly.entity_id
_entity_poly.type
_entity_poly.pdbx_seq_one_letter_code
_entity_poly.pdbx_strand_id
1 'polypeptide(L)'
;MTLTCKTRPPPQNLDAKLQFLFYKDGRVLGLARDSLPEFRIPAVRKEDSGSYWCQAKITSIKVKFSHRVQIEVHRVPIGNVSLEIQPPGGHLMEGEKLVLVCLVTGGTGDIVFFWFRGARGLSLKTKTQRSLMATFEIPAVRESDSDQYYCAADNGYGPSLSELVSITVRIPVSHPVLTLRAPEAQLVVGHIVELHCEAERGSPPILYQFYHEDVALGNSSAPFGGGVSFNLSLTAEDSGNYYCEANNGQVAQRSEVVPLNITVPMEDRNEVLTSGAMELLLGILAPATLALLFCCWLKRKMG
;
A
#
# COMPACT_ATOMS: atom_id res chain seq x y z
N MET A 1 -30.45 15.76 32.30
CA MET A 1 -30.65 16.81 33.33
C MET A 1 -31.80 16.41 34.25
N THR A 2 -31.72 16.71 35.55
CA THR A 2 -32.81 16.43 36.51
C THR A 2 -33.23 17.72 37.21
N LEU A 3 -34.51 18.05 37.16
CA LEU A 3 -35.11 19.17 37.88
C LEU A 3 -35.68 18.65 39.19
N THR A 4 -35.38 19.31 40.31
CA THR A 4 -35.88 18.90 41.63
C THR A 4 -36.73 20.01 42.26
N CYS A 5 -37.92 19.67 42.74
CA CYS A 5 -38.88 20.60 43.35
C CYS A 5 -39.03 20.34 44.85
N LYS A 6 -38.46 21.19 45.70
CA LYS A 6 -38.50 21.02 47.16
C LYS A 6 -39.53 21.96 47.79
N THR A 7 -40.34 21.42 48.70
CA THR A 7 -41.30 22.20 49.52
C THR A 7 -41.33 21.64 50.94
N ARG A 8 -41.54 22.50 51.93
CA ARG A 8 -41.76 22.08 53.32
C ARG A 8 -43.27 22.11 53.61
N PRO A 9 -43.91 20.96 53.87
CA PRO A 9 -45.33 20.95 54.25
C PRO A 9 -45.51 21.61 55.62
N PRO A 10 -46.67 22.25 55.89
CA PRO A 10 -46.98 22.76 57.21
C PRO A 10 -46.98 21.63 58.25
N PRO A 11 -46.62 21.89 59.52
CA PRO A 11 -46.49 20.87 60.57
C PRO A 11 -47.77 20.05 60.83
N GLN A 12 -48.94 20.54 60.39
CA GLN A 12 -50.24 19.88 60.54
C GLN A 12 -50.54 18.83 59.44
N ASN A 13 -49.69 18.68 58.41
CA ASN A 13 -49.95 17.85 57.23
C ASN A 13 -48.68 17.10 56.78
N LEU A 14 -48.05 16.37 57.70
CA LEU A 14 -46.83 15.60 57.43
C LEU A 14 -47.08 14.38 56.52
N ASP A 15 -48.29 13.80 56.53
CA ASP A 15 -48.69 12.64 55.72
C ASP A 15 -49.40 12.99 54.40
N ALA A 16 -49.46 14.29 54.04
CA ALA A 16 -50.23 14.73 52.88
C ALA A 16 -49.51 14.44 51.56
N LYS A 17 -50.20 13.75 50.64
CA LYS A 17 -49.66 13.36 49.33
C LYS A 17 -49.44 14.59 48.43
N LEU A 18 -48.17 14.94 48.23
CA LEU A 18 -47.78 16.03 47.33
C LEU A 18 -47.86 15.60 45.86
N GLN A 19 -48.37 16.52 45.03
CA GLN A 19 -48.31 16.45 43.57
C GLN A 19 -47.42 17.57 43.05
N PHE A 20 -46.47 17.21 42.20
CA PHE A 20 -45.54 18.14 41.57
C PHE A 20 -45.80 18.24 40.07
N LEU A 21 -45.85 19.47 39.57
CA LEU A 21 -46.01 19.78 38.15
C LEU A 21 -44.88 20.70 37.71
N PHE A 22 -44.21 20.34 36.62
CA PHE A 22 -43.08 21.10 36.09
C PHE A 22 -43.47 21.90 34.85
N TYR A 23 -42.92 23.10 34.73
CA TYR A 23 -43.18 24.04 33.66
C TYR A 23 -41.88 24.49 33.00
N LYS A 24 -41.97 24.77 31.70
CA LYS A 24 -40.96 25.45 30.90
C LYS A 24 -41.62 26.46 29.99
N ASP A 25 -41.22 27.73 30.07
CA ASP A 25 -41.72 28.82 29.20
C ASP A 25 -43.26 28.89 29.12
N GLY A 26 -43.93 28.52 30.21
CA GLY A 26 -45.39 28.54 30.35
C GLY A 26 -46.08 27.24 29.95
N ARG A 27 -45.35 26.29 29.37
CA ARG A 27 -45.87 24.97 28.98
C ARG A 27 -45.59 23.94 30.05
N VAL A 28 -46.55 23.04 30.26
CA VAL A 28 -46.41 21.91 31.19
C VAL A 28 -45.50 20.85 30.56
N LEU A 29 -44.44 20.46 31.27
CA LEU A 29 -43.50 19.41 30.84
C LEU A 29 -44.01 18.00 31.17
N GLY A 30 -44.76 17.86 32.26
CA GLY A 30 -45.31 16.59 32.71
C GLY A 30 -45.49 16.54 34.22
N LEU A 31 -46.29 15.57 34.68
CA LEU A 31 -46.42 15.21 36.08
C LEU A 31 -45.18 14.41 36.51
N ALA A 32 -44.66 14.71 37.70
CA ALA A 32 -43.60 13.90 38.28
C ALA A 32 -44.14 12.49 38.57
N ARG A 33 -43.49 11.46 38.01
CA ARG A 33 -43.90 10.07 38.19
C ARG A 33 -43.81 9.72 39.68
N ASP A 34 -44.84 9.06 40.21
CA ASP A 34 -44.85 8.50 41.58
C ASP A 34 -44.76 9.50 42.75
N SER A 35 -45.24 10.74 42.59
CA SER A 35 -45.14 11.81 43.63
C SER A 35 -43.70 12.18 44.00
N LEU A 36 -42.69 11.73 43.24
CA LEU A 36 -41.31 12.13 43.44
C LEU A 36 -41.14 13.61 43.08
N PRO A 37 -40.34 14.39 43.82
CA PRO A 37 -40.09 15.80 43.53
C PRO A 37 -39.14 16.00 42.33
N GLU A 38 -39.09 15.08 41.37
CA GLU A 38 -38.08 15.07 40.30
C GLU A 38 -38.69 14.93 38.90
N PHE A 39 -38.16 15.70 37.95
CA PHE A 39 -38.43 15.54 36.52
C PHE A 39 -37.12 15.37 35.76
N ARG A 40 -37.01 14.27 35.00
CA ARG A 40 -35.80 13.92 34.26
C ARG A 40 -35.95 14.24 32.78
N ILE A 41 -34.98 14.96 32.25
CA ILE A 41 -34.77 15.18 30.81
C ILE A 41 -33.61 14.27 30.40
N PRO A 42 -33.88 13.11 29.76
CA PRO A 42 -32.86 12.08 29.52
C PRO A 42 -31.76 12.54 28.57
N ALA A 43 -32.13 13.22 27.49
CA ALA A 43 -31.22 13.73 26.48
C ALA A 43 -31.39 15.24 26.36
N VAL A 44 -30.47 16.00 26.97
CA VAL A 44 -30.50 17.46 26.97
C VAL A 44 -30.12 17.98 25.59
N ARG A 45 -30.93 18.88 25.02
CA ARG A 45 -30.70 19.53 23.72
C ARG A 45 -30.66 21.04 23.88
N LYS A 46 -30.17 21.74 22.84
CA LYS A 46 -30.14 23.22 22.84
C LYS A 46 -31.55 23.79 23.05
N GLU A 47 -32.55 23.11 22.47
CA GLU A 47 -33.96 23.45 22.63
C GLU A 47 -34.44 23.36 24.08
N ASP A 48 -33.77 22.66 24.99
CA ASP A 48 -34.10 22.59 26.42
C ASP A 48 -33.69 23.85 27.20
N SER A 49 -33.07 24.83 26.56
CA SER A 49 -32.89 26.15 27.16
C SER A 49 -34.25 26.80 27.42
N GLY A 50 -34.39 27.53 28.53
CA GLY A 50 -35.63 28.22 28.87
C GLY A 50 -35.81 28.50 30.36
N SER A 51 -36.98 29.03 30.70
CA SER A 51 -37.37 29.38 32.06
C SER A 51 -38.16 28.25 32.71
N TYR A 52 -37.61 27.65 33.76
CA TYR A 52 -38.19 26.51 34.46
C TYR A 52 -38.75 26.89 35.82
N TRP A 53 -39.89 26.31 36.19
CA TRP A 53 -40.43 26.39 37.55
C TRP A 53 -41.29 25.17 37.85
N CYS A 54 -41.57 24.95 39.13
CA CYS A 54 -42.44 23.87 39.57
C CYS A 54 -43.59 24.37 40.45
N GLN A 55 -44.66 23.60 40.43
CA GLN A 55 -45.82 23.76 41.29
C GLN A 55 -45.90 22.56 42.23
N ALA A 56 -46.09 22.80 43.53
CA ALA A 56 -46.36 21.79 44.53
C ALA A 56 -47.79 21.94 45.07
N LYS A 57 -48.56 20.85 45.05
CA LYS A 57 -49.96 20.80 45.48
C LYS A 57 -50.14 19.75 46.57
N ILE A 58 -50.69 20.15 47.71
CA ILE A 58 -50.92 19.27 48.89
C ILE A 58 -52.35 18.68 48.85
N THR A 59 -53.33 19.47 48.40
CA THR A 59 -54.75 19.12 48.22
C THR A 59 -55.36 20.00 47.10
N SER A 60 -56.65 19.87 46.76
CA SER A 60 -57.31 20.68 45.72
C SER A 60 -57.24 22.21 45.92
N ILE A 61 -56.83 22.69 47.10
CA ILE A 61 -57.00 24.09 47.52
C ILE A 61 -55.66 24.84 47.73
N LYS A 62 -54.58 24.16 48.17
CA LYS A 62 -53.28 24.82 48.45
C LYS A 62 -52.23 24.47 47.41
N VAL A 63 -51.87 25.48 46.62
CA VAL A 63 -50.85 25.42 45.57
C VAL A 63 -49.73 26.39 45.89
N LYS A 64 -48.48 25.94 45.79
CA LYS A 64 -47.28 26.80 45.86
C LYS A 64 -46.48 26.68 44.56
N PHE A 65 -45.91 27.80 44.14
CA PHE A 65 -45.00 27.86 42.99
C PHE A 65 -43.58 28.15 43.47
N SER A 66 -42.60 27.58 42.78
CA SER A 66 -41.20 27.96 42.97
C SER A 66 -40.89 29.30 42.29
N HIS A 67 -39.72 29.86 42.61
CA HIS A 67 -39.11 30.86 41.74
C HIS A 67 -38.77 30.23 40.38
N ARG A 68 -38.67 31.09 39.36
CA ARG A 68 -38.23 30.70 38.02
C ARG A 68 -36.71 30.59 37.99
N VAL A 69 -36.21 29.54 37.34
CA VAL A 69 -34.78 29.30 37.11
C VAL A 69 -34.55 29.32 35.60
N GLN A 70 -33.62 30.16 35.16
CA GLN A 70 -33.18 30.17 33.77
C GLN A 70 -32.13 29.08 33.58
N ILE A 71 -32.34 28.22 32.59
CA ILE A 71 -31.38 27.18 32.21
C ILE A 71 -30.98 27.43 30.76
N GLU A 72 -29.68 27.50 30.51
CA GLU A 72 -29.12 27.67 29.17
C GLU A 72 -28.27 26.46 28.81
N VAL A 73 -28.64 25.79 27.72
CA VAL A 73 -27.96 24.60 27.23
C VAL A 73 -27.04 24.99 26.09
N HIS A 74 -25.75 24.81 26.32
CA HIS A 74 -24.71 25.02 25.32
C HIS A 74 -24.30 23.70 24.68
N ARG A 75 -23.86 23.76 23.42
CA ARG A 75 -23.18 22.63 22.79
C ARG A 75 -21.74 22.58 23.32
N VAL A 76 -21.23 21.37 23.45
CA VAL A 76 -19.80 21.12 23.69
C VAL A 76 -19.05 21.38 22.37
N PRO A 77 -18.04 22.27 22.36
CA PRO A 77 -17.20 22.51 21.19
C PRO A 77 -16.38 21.27 20.83
N ILE A 78 -15.78 21.28 19.65
CA ILE A 78 -14.94 20.18 19.18
C ILE A 78 -13.65 20.10 20.01
N GLY A 79 -13.29 18.88 20.41
CA GLY A 79 -12.02 18.58 21.08
C GLY A 79 -10.84 18.53 20.10
N ASN A 80 -9.77 17.80 20.43
CA ASN A 80 -8.71 17.57 19.45
C ASN A 80 -9.24 16.74 18.27
N VAL A 81 -8.68 17.01 17.09
CA VAL A 81 -9.00 16.29 15.86
C VAL A 81 -7.77 15.46 15.47
N SER A 82 -7.97 14.21 15.09
CA SER A 82 -6.91 13.35 14.59
C SER A 82 -7.32 12.69 13.28
N LEU A 83 -6.34 12.51 12.39
CA LEU A 83 -6.51 11.76 11.16
C LEU A 83 -5.79 10.42 11.30
N GLU A 84 -6.55 9.34 11.23
CA GLU A 84 -6.03 7.97 11.13
C GLU A 84 -6.15 7.48 9.69
N ILE A 85 -5.22 6.62 9.29
CA ILE A 85 -5.15 6.06 7.94
C ILE A 85 -5.21 4.54 7.99
N GLN A 86 -5.89 3.94 7.01
CA GLN A 86 -5.94 2.49 6.85
C GLN A 86 -5.60 2.14 5.39
N PRO A 87 -4.61 1.26 5.14
CA PRO A 87 -3.70 0.60 6.11
C PRO A 87 -2.78 1.58 6.89
N PRO A 88 -2.33 1.20 8.10
CA PRO A 88 -1.42 2.02 8.89
C PRO A 88 -0.04 2.12 8.22
N GLY A 89 0.66 3.23 8.48
CA GLY A 89 2.01 3.48 7.96
C GLY A 89 2.07 4.31 6.68
N GLY A 90 0.96 4.47 5.96
CA GLY A 90 0.88 5.40 4.83
C GLY A 90 1.70 5.01 3.60
N HIS A 91 2.17 3.76 3.55
CA HIS A 91 2.82 3.17 2.39
C HIS A 91 1.82 2.28 1.66
N LEU A 92 1.49 2.66 0.44
CA LEU A 92 0.49 2.00 -0.39
C LEU A 92 1.09 1.64 -1.73
N MET A 93 0.54 0.62 -2.37
CA MET A 93 0.76 0.34 -3.77
C MET A 93 -0.41 0.88 -4.60
N GLU A 94 -0.12 1.34 -5.82
CA GLU A 94 -1.16 1.81 -6.73
C GLU A 94 -2.24 0.74 -6.95
N GLY A 95 -3.50 1.17 -6.91
CA GLY A 95 -4.67 0.29 -6.97
C GLY A 95 -5.19 -0.17 -5.60
N GLU A 96 -4.43 0.01 -4.52
CA GLU A 96 -4.90 -0.31 -3.17
C GLU A 96 -5.94 0.70 -2.66
N LYS A 97 -6.73 0.28 -1.67
CA LYS A 97 -7.74 1.11 -1.01
C LYS A 97 -7.11 1.90 0.15
N LEU A 98 -7.31 3.22 0.15
CA LEU A 98 -6.97 4.09 1.27
C LEU A 98 -8.24 4.58 1.98
N VAL A 99 -8.25 4.48 3.31
CA VAL A 99 -9.32 5.04 4.15
C VAL A 99 -8.74 6.08 5.10
N LEU A 100 -9.32 7.27 5.06
CA LEU A 100 -9.00 8.42 5.90
C LEU A 100 -10.09 8.59 6.96
N VAL A 101 -9.75 8.29 8.22
CA VAL A 101 -10.65 8.34 9.36
C VAL A 101 -10.37 9.60 10.17
N CYS A 102 -11.31 10.54 10.18
CA CYS A 102 -11.22 11.74 10.98
C CYS A 102 -11.95 11.53 12.31
N LEU A 103 -11.24 11.64 13.43
CA LEU A 103 -11.76 11.45 14.78
C LEU A 103 -11.74 12.76 15.57
N VAL A 104 -12.71 12.93 16.47
CA VAL A 104 -12.74 14.02 17.45
C VAL A 104 -12.94 13.46 18.86
N THR A 105 -12.24 13.99 19.87
CA THR A 105 -12.41 13.51 21.26
C THR A 105 -13.65 14.04 21.98
N GLY A 106 -14.25 15.09 21.42
CA GLY A 106 -15.42 15.74 22.00
C GLY A 106 -16.13 16.59 20.96
N GLY A 107 -17.42 16.83 21.20
CA GLY A 107 -18.28 17.58 20.29
C GLY A 107 -19.73 17.12 20.43
N THR A 108 -20.66 18.05 20.27
CA THR A 108 -22.10 17.72 20.30
C THR A 108 -22.84 18.39 19.16
N GLY A 109 -23.98 17.82 18.81
CA GLY A 109 -24.77 18.23 17.65
C GLY A 109 -24.22 17.64 16.37
N ASP A 110 -24.54 18.28 15.26
CA ASP A 110 -24.10 17.85 13.95
C ASP A 110 -22.70 18.43 13.68
N ILE A 111 -21.77 17.56 13.29
CA ILE A 111 -20.37 17.89 13.06
C ILE A 111 -20.11 17.79 11.56
N VAL A 112 -19.52 18.83 11.00
CA VAL A 112 -19.07 18.89 9.60
C VAL A 112 -17.60 18.49 9.56
N PHE A 113 -17.30 17.40 8.87
CA PHE A 113 -15.96 16.89 8.65
C PHE A 113 -15.47 17.26 7.24
N PHE A 114 -14.22 17.66 7.15
CA PHE A 114 -13.53 18.03 5.92
C PHE A 114 -12.25 17.23 5.78
N TRP A 115 -11.92 16.79 4.56
CA TRP A 115 -10.65 16.15 4.25
C TRP A 115 -9.92 16.97 3.20
N PHE A 116 -8.62 17.16 3.42
CA PHE A 116 -7.77 17.98 2.57
C PHE A 116 -6.52 17.22 2.15
N ARG A 117 -6.00 17.57 0.97
CA ARG A 117 -4.72 17.10 0.43
C ARG A 117 -3.76 18.24 0.15
N GLY A 118 -2.51 18.02 0.49
CA GLY A 118 -1.39 18.91 0.27
C GLY A 118 -1.38 20.15 1.16
N ALA A 119 -0.22 20.79 1.25
CA ALA A 119 -0.03 22.00 2.07
C ALA A 119 -0.93 23.18 1.66
N ARG A 120 -1.43 23.19 0.42
CA ARG A 120 -2.37 24.21 -0.10
C ARG A 120 -3.83 23.94 0.27
N GLY A 121 -4.14 22.79 0.88
CA GLY A 121 -5.48 22.46 1.35
C GLY A 121 -6.49 22.18 0.24
N LEU A 122 -6.14 21.30 -0.73
CA LEU A 122 -7.11 20.85 -1.73
C LEU A 122 -8.24 20.08 -1.05
N SER A 123 -9.46 20.61 -1.10
CA SER A 123 -10.63 19.94 -0.52
C SER A 123 -10.99 18.68 -1.30
N LEU A 124 -11.01 17.53 -0.61
CA LEU A 124 -11.34 16.22 -1.18
C LEU A 124 -12.80 15.85 -0.93
N LYS A 125 -13.27 16.09 0.30
CA LYS A 125 -14.60 15.68 0.75
C LYS A 125 -15.07 16.52 1.92
N THR A 126 -16.39 16.72 1.96
CA THR A 126 -17.11 17.25 3.13
C THR A 126 -18.23 16.28 3.50
N LYS A 127 -18.42 16.03 4.80
CA LYS A 127 -19.48 15.16 5.32
C LYS A 127 -20.03 15.71 6.63
N THR A 128 -21.34 15.84 6.74
CA THR A 128 -22.01 16.23 7.99
C THR A 128 -22.65 15.02 8.64
N GLN A 129 -22.42 14.83 9.94
CA GLN A 129 -22.98 13.70 10.68
C GLN A 129 -22.98 13.99 12.19
N ARG A 130 -23.91 13.35 12.90
CA ARG A 130 -23.97 13.37 14.37
C ARG A 130 -23.15 12.21 14.94
N SER A 131 -21.83 12.28 14.75
CA SER A 131 -20.87 11.28 15.20
C SER A 131 -19.52 11.95 15.48
N LEU A 132 -18.75 11.38 16.40
CA LEU A 132 -17.39 11.83 16.73
C LEU A 132 -16.33 11.30 15.75
N MET A 133 -16.73 10.56 14.72
CA MET A 133 -15.81 9.96 13.75
C MET A 133 -16.45 9.84 12.38
N ALA A 134 -15.74 10.29 11.35
CA ALA A 134 -16.16 10.20 9.95
C ALA A 134 -15.08 9.54 9.09
N THR A 135 -15.48 8.93 7.97
CA THR A 135 -14.57 8.28 7.03
C THR A 135 -14.71 8.83 5.61
N PHE A 136 -13.59 8.92 4.92
CA PHE A 136 -13.48 9.17 3.49
C PHE A 136 -12.59 8.09 2.87
N GLU A 137 -13.01 7.52 1.75
CA GLU A 137 -12.32 6.41 1.11
C GLU A 137 -11.89 6.79 -0.31
N ILE A 138 -10.66 6.40 -0.66
CA ILE A 138 -10.14 6.39 -2.02
C ILE A 138 -10.03 4.91 -2.43
N PRO A 139 -10.95 4.39 -3.28
CA PRO A 139 -11.05 2.95 -3.55
C PRO A 139 -9.81 2.33 -4.21
N ALA A 140 -9.14 3.09 -5.07
CA ALA A 140 -7.93 2.68 -5.77
C ALA A 140 -7.02 3.91 -5.90
N VAL A 141 -5.95 3.95 -5.10
CA VAL A 141 -5.00 5.06 -5.09
C VAL A 141 -4.12 5.08 -6.33
N ARG A 142 -3.68 6.27 -6.73
CA ARG A 142 -2.70 6.51 -7.82
C ARG A 142 -1.43 7.13 -7.27
N GLU A 143 -0.34 7.09 -8.04
CA GLU A 143 0.91 7.78 -7.66
C GLU A 143 0.67 9.27 -7.32
N SER A 144 -0.22 9.94 -8.08
CA SER A 144 -0.63 11.33 -7.87
C SER A 144 -1.36 11.61 -6.54
N ASP A 145 -1.74 10.56 -5.81
CA ASP A 145 -2.34 10.67 -4.48
C ASP A 145 -1.27 10.68 -3.37
N SER A 146 0.02 10.54 -3.70
CA SER A 146 1.13 10.72 -2.75
C SER A 146 1.26 12.18 -2.32
N ASP A 147 0.89 12.49 -1.08
CA ASP A 147 0.98 13.82 -0.48
C ASP A 147 0.73 13.75 1.03
N GLN A 148 0.69 14.91 1.68
CA GLN A 148 0.22 15.07 3.05
C GLN A 148 -1.29 15.30 3.09
N TYR A 149 -1.94 14.71 4.08
CA TYR A 149 -3.38 14.79 4.29
C TYR A 149 -3.68 15.28 5.70
N TYR A 150 -4.77 16.02 5.85
CA TYR A 150 -5.30 16.39 7.15
C TYR A 150 -6.82 16.47 7.07
N CYS A 151 -7.47 16.39 8.22
CA CYS A 151 -8.90 16.62 8.31
C CYS A 151 -9.22 17.79 9.23
N ALA A 152 -10.41 18.36 9.06
CA ALA A 152 -10.95 19.36 9.98
C ALA A 152 -12.36 18.97 10.40
N ALA A 153 -12.77 19.41 11.59
CA ALA A 153 -14.11 19.22 12.09
C ALA A 153 -14.65 20.55 12.65
N ASP A 154 -15.92 20.87 12.33
CA ASP A 154 -16.61 22.08 12.80
C ASP A 154 -18.03 21.75 13.28
N ASN A 155 -18.44 22.29 14.43
CA ASN A 155 -19.80 22.17 14.97
C ASN A 155 -20.46 23.54 15.25
N GLY A 156 -19.94 24.61 14.63
CA GLY A 156 -20.42 25.98 14.73
C GLY A 156 -19.64 26.85 15.73
N TYR A 157 -18.58 26.31 16.34
CA TYR A 157 -17.65 27.06 17.21
C TYR A 157 -16.32 27.38 16.50
N GLY A 158 -16.22 27.05 15.22
CA GLY A 158 -15.02 27.20 14.42
C GLY A 158 -14.36 25.84 14.13
N PRO A 159 -13.67 25.73 12.98
CA PRO A 159 -13.04 24.48 12.60
C PRO A 159 -11.80 24.20 13.46
N SER A 160 -11.66 22.96 13.90
CA SER A 160 -10.43 22.41 14.48
C SER A 160 -9.77 21.47 13.48
N LEU A 161 -8.45 21.50 13.37
CA LEU A 161 -7.69 20.74 12.38
C LEU A 161 -6.91 19.60 13.03
N SER A 162 -6.69 18.52 12.30
CA SER A 162 -5.72 17.48 12.66
C SER A 162 -4.31 17.86 12.25
N GLU A 163 -3.34 17.13 12.81
CA GLU A 163 -1.99 17.08 12.26
C GLU A 163 -1.98 16.51 10.83
N LEU A 164 -0.89 16.79 10.10
CA LEU A 164 -0.63 16.29 8.76
C LEU A 164 -0.14 14.84 8.82
N VAL A 165 -0.68 13.98 7.96
CA VAL A 165 -0.25 12.60 7.78
C VAL A 165 0.29 12.43 6.36
N SER A 166 1.52 11.91 6.23
CA SER A 166 2.14 11.69 4.92
C SER A 166 1.73 10.34 4.35
N ILE A 167 1.37 10.32 3.06
CA ILE A 167 1.01 9.13 2.32
C ILE A 167 1.91 9.02 1.10
N THR A 168 2.47 7.84 0.88
CA THR A 168 3.34 7.51 -0.25
C THR A 168 2.74 6.33 -0.99
N VAL A 169 2.42 6.54 -2.26
CA VAL A 169 1.91 5.52 -3.17
C VAL A 169 3.02 5.11 -4.12
N ARG A 170 3.41 3.84 -4.09
CA ARG A 170 4.41 3.24 -4.99
C ARG A 170 3.71 2.50 -6.12
N ILE A 171 4.35 2.47 -7.28
CA ILE A 171 3.84 1.83 -8.48
C ILE A 171 4.32 0.37 -8.50
N PRO A 172 3.44 -0.64 -8.68
CA PRO A 172 3.85 -2.03 -8.85
C PRO A 172 4.68 -2.21 -10.11
N VAL A 173 5.66 -3.12 -10.05
CA VAL A 173 6.50 -3.43 -11.20
C VAL A 173 5.67 -4.08 -12.32
N SER A 174 5.92 -3.69 -13.57
CA SER A 174 5.33 -4.32 -14.76
C SER A 174 6.11 -5.59 -15.14
N HIS A 175 5.58 -6.34 -16.11
CA HIS A 175 6.34 -7.41 -16.76
C HIS A 175 7.65 -6.85 -17.32
N PRO A 176 8.81 -7.40 -16.92
CA PRO A 176 10.09 -6.96 -17.44
C PRO A 176 10.33 -7.52 -18.85
N VAL A 177 11.22 -6.88 -19.60
CA VAL A 177 11.70 -7.33 -20.89
C VAL A 177 13.16 -7.75 -20.74
N LEU A 178 13.44 -9.01 -21.08
CA LEU A 178 14.81 -9.51 -21.19
C LEU A 178 15.33 -9.27 -22.61
N THR A 179 16.47 -8.61 -22.72
CA THR A 179 17.19 -8.39 -23.97
C THR A 179 18.57 -9.04 -23.89
N LEU A 180 18.89 -9.90 -24.85
CA LEU A 180 20.22 -10.47 -25.01
C LEU A 180 21.04 -9.57 -25.93
N ARG A 181 22.15 -9.04 -25.43
CA ARG A 181 23.08 -8.23 -26.21
C ARG A 181 24.37 -9.01 -26.40
N ALA A 182 24.66 -9.32 -27.66
CA ALA A 182 25.86 -10.02 -28.07
C ALA A 182 26.65 -9.18 -29.06
N PRO A 183 27.98 -9.27 -29.08
CA PRO A 183 28.80 -8.56 -30.06
C PRO A 183 28.61 -9.09 -31.48
N GLU A 184 28.24 -10.36 -31.63
CA GLU A 184 28.11 -11.05 -32.92
C GLU A 184 26.81 -11.85 -33.00
N ALA A 185 26.33 -12.09 -34.23
CA ALA A 185 25.11 -12.87 -34.48
C ALA A 185 25.29 -14.38 -34.24
N GLN A 186 26.52 -14.89 -34.36
CA GLN A 186 26.87 -16.27 -34.00
C GLN A 186 27.57 -16.27 -32.64
N LEU A 187 27.07 -17.11 -31.75
CA LEU A 187 27.62 -17.26 -30.41
C LEU A 187 28.43 -18.54 -30.36
N VAL A 188 29.68 -18.42 -29.91
CA VAL A 188 30.58 -19.52 -29.66
C VAL A 188 31.02 -19.51 -28.19
N VAL A 189 31.52 -20.66 -27.73
CA VAL A 189 32.07 -20.81 -26.38
C VAL A 189 33.16 -19.77 -26.12
N GLY A 190 33.10 -19.13 -24.94
CA GLY A 190 34.02 -18.08 -24.52
C GLY A 190 33.56 -16.65 -24.83
N HIS A 191 32.54 -16.45 -25.67
CA HIS A 191 31.93 -15.12 -25.83
C HIS A 191 31.25 -14.66 -24.54
N ILE A 192 31.15 -13.34 -24.36
CA ILE A 192 30.40 -12.72 -23.26
C ILE A 192 29.10 -12.16 -23.83
N VAL A 193 27.98 -12.60 -23.28
CA VAL A 193 26.64 -12.09 -23.59
C VAL A 193 26.14 -11.26 -22.41
N GLU A 194 25.61 -10.08 -22.69
CA GLU A 194 24.95 -9.24 -21.70
C GLU A 194 23.45 -9.57 -21.69
N LEU A 195 22.97 -10.08 -20.55
CA LEU A 195 21.56 -10.23 -20.22
C LEU A 195 21.08 -8.90 -19.61
N HIS A 196 20.36 -8.09 -20.37
CA HIS A 196 19.78 -6.84 -19.89
C HIS A 196 18.29 -7.03 -19.59
N CYS A 197 17.86 -6.79 -18.36
CA CYS A 197 16.47 -6.93 -17.95
C CYS A 197 15.93 -5.60 -17.41
N GLU A 198 14.79 -5.16 -17.94
CA GLU A 198 14.18 -3.88 -17.57
C GLU A 198 12.66 -3.97 -17.52
N ALA A 199 12.06 -3.49 -16.44
CA ALA A 199 10.64 -3.22 -16.35
C ALA A 199 10.37 -1.75 -16.71
N GLU A 200 9.48 -1.52 -17.68
CA GLU A 200 9.10 -0.17 -18.11
C GLU A 200 8.44 0.64 -16.99
N ARG A 201 7.73 -0.04 -16.07
CA ARG A 201 7.01 0.60 -14.98
C ARG A 201 7.31 -0.07 -13.64
N GLY A 202 7.45 0.73 -12.58
CA GLY A 202 7.65 0.27 -11.20
C GLY A 202 8.42 1.28 -10.37
N SER A 203 8.01 1.51 -9.12
CA SER A 203 8.76 2.39 -8.22
C SER A 203 10.00 1.67 -7.66
N PRO A 204 11.16 2.33 -7.62
CA PRO A 204 12.39 1.75 -7.06
C PRO A 204 12.34 1.60 -5.53
N PRO A 205 13.21 0.77 -4.92
CA PRO A 205 14.15 -0.13 -5.60
C PRO A 205 13.46 -1.32 -6.26
N ILE A 206 13.93 -1.73 -7.45
CA ILE A 206 13.49 -2.94 -8.15
C ILE A 206 14.62 -3.96 -8.08
N LEU A 207 14.33 -5.16 -7.59
CA LEU A 207 15.23 -6.31 -7.61
C LEU A 207 14.94 -7.12 -8.87
N TYR A 208 15.97 -7.40 -9.65
CA TYR A 208 15.91 -8.31 -10.79
C TYR A 208 16.69 -9.59 -10.49
N GLN A 209 16.13 -10.72 -10.89
CA GLN A 209 16.75 -12.05 -10.80
C GLN A 209 16.75 -12.68 -12.19
N PHE A 210 17.91 -13.16 -12.64
CA PHE A 210 18.09 -13.81 -13.92
C PHE A 210 18.04 -15.33 -13.76
N TYR A 211 17.45 -16.01 -14.75
CA TYR A 211 17.31 -17.46 -14.79
C TYR A 211 17.75 -18.03 -16.14
N HIS A 212 18.33 -19.22 -16.10
CA HIS A 212 18.56 -20.13 -17.23
C HIS A 212 17.81 -21.44 -16.94
N GLU A 213 16.91 -21.82 -17.83
CA GLU A 213 15.84 -22.77 -17.54
C GLU A 213 15.19 -22.39 -16.20
N ASP A 214 15.18 -23.25 -15.19
CA ASP A 214 14.64 -22.95 -13.86
C ASP A 214 15.71 -22.67 -12.80
N VAL A 215 16.95 -22.38 -13.21
CA VAL A 215 18.09 -22.16 -12.31
C VAL A 215 18.46 -20.67 -12.24
N ALA A 216 18.54 -20.14 -11.02
CA ALA A 216 18.93 -18.77 -10.76
C ALA A 216 20.42 -18.54 -11.07
N LEU A 217 20.71 -17.60 -11.99
CA LEU A 217 22.08 -17.22 -12.37
C LEU A 217 22.67 -16.16 -11.45
N GLY A 218 21.86 -15.15 -11.10
CA GLY A 218 22.30 -14.01 -10.30
C GLY A 218 21.23 -12.92 -10.21
N ASN A 219 21.40 -12.02 -9.25
CA ASN A 219 20.52 -10.87 -9.07
C ASN A 219 21.26 -9.55 -9.15
N SER A 220 20.51 -8.49 -9.42
CA SER A 220 20.97 -7.13 -9.37
C SER A 220 19.81 -6.20 -9.02
N SER A 221 20.11 -5.09 -8.35
CA SER A 221 19.10 -4.12 -7.92
C SER A 221 19.22 -2.82 -8.71
N ALA A 222 18.08 -2.27 -9.12
CA ALA A 222 17.96 -0.91 -9.65
C ALA A 222 17.43 0.02 -8.54
N PRO A 223 18.31 0.68 -7.75
CA PRO A 223 17.90 1.52 -6.62
C PRO A 223 17.19 2.81 -7.03
N PHE A 224 17.34 3.23 -8.28
CA PHE A 224 16.74 4.46 -8.83
C PHE A 224 15.80 4.19 -10.02
N GLY A 225 15.47 2.92 -10.28
CA GLY A 225 14.66 2.48 -11.42
C GLY A 225 15.51 2.13 -12.65
N GLY A 226 14.84 1.77 -13.74
CA GLY A 226 15.45 1.29 -14.98
C GLY A 226 15.84 -0.19 -14.94
N GLY A 227 16.58 -0.61 -15.97
CA GLY A 227 17.08 -1.97 -16.13
C GLY A 227 18.42 -2.24 -15.45
N VAL A 228 18.75 -3.52 -15.34
CA VAL A 228 20.05 -4.01 -14.90
C VAL A 228 20.62 -5.00 -15.89
N SER A 229 21.94 -5.14 -15.88
CA SER A 229 22.66 -6.05 -16.77
C SER A 229 23.43 -7.10 -15.99
N PHE A 230 23.47 -8.31 -16.54
CA PHE A 230 24.26 -9.44 -16.06
C PHE A 230 25.10 -10.00 -17.21
N ASN A 231 26.42 -10.05 -17.05
CA ASN A 231 27.32 -10.58 -18.08
C ASN A 231 27.54 -12.07 -17.86
N LEU A 232 27.23 -12.88 -18.87
CA LEU A 232 27.41 -14.32 -18.88
C LEU A 232 28.55 -14.70 -19.84
N SER A 233 29.55 -15.43 -19.34
CA SER A 233 30.59 -16.03 -20.18
C SER A 233 30.11 -17.40 -20.66
N LEU A 234 29.97 -17.55 -21.97
CA LEU A 234 29.30 -18.70 -22.57
C LEU A 234 30.13 -19.99 -22.53
N THR A 235 29.48 -21.06 -22.10
CA THR A 235 29.91 -22.45 -22.17
C THR A 235 28.95 -23.25 -23.06
N ALA A 236 29.28 -24.51 -23.37
CA ALA A 236 28.38 -25.35 -24.16
C ALA A 236 27.04 -25.65 -23.44
N GLU A 237 27.02 -25.57 -22.11
CA GLU A 237 25.85 -25.87 -21.28
C GLU A 237 24.88 -24.68 -21.17
N ASP A 238 25.32 -23.48 -21.54
CA ASP A 238 24.52 -22.24 -21.45
C ASP A 238 23.50 -22.09 -22.60
N SER A 239 23.38 -23.09 -23.49
CA SER A 239 22.28 -23.11 -24.45
C SER A 239 20.96 -23.42 -23.75
N GLY A 240 19.88 -22.71 -24.09
CA GLY A 240 18.59 -22.92 -23.47
C GLY A 240 17.76 -21.65 -23.33
N ASN A 241 16.78 -21.72 -22.45
CA ASN A 241 15.79 -20.68 -22.21
C ASN A 241 16.23 -19.72 -21.12
N TYR A 242 16.15 -18.41 -21.38
CA TYR A 242 16.46 -17.39 -20.39
C TYR A 242 15.24 -16.53 -20.10
N TYR A 243 15.07 -16.15 -18.84
CA TYR A 243 14.10 -15.14 -18.44
C TYR A 243 14.60 -14.40 -17.21
N CYS A 244 13.94 -13.29 -16.89
CA CYS A 244 14.18 -12.57 -15.65
C CYS A 244 12.89 -12.29 -14.90
N GLU A 245 13.01 -12.12 -13.59
CA GLU A 245 11.94 -11.68 -12.71
C GLU A 245 12.27 -10.31 -12.13
N ALA A 246 11.29 -9.43 -12.04
CA ALA A 246 11.40 -8.11 -11.41
C ALA A 246 10.46 -8.03 -10.20
N ASN A 247 10.93 -7.47 -9.08
CA ASN A 247 10.17 -7.36 -7.84
C ASN A 247 10.48 -6.04 -7.11
N ASN A 248 9.45 -5.33 -6.64
CA ASN A 248 9.59 -4.12 -5.83
C ASN A 248 8.82 -4.13 -4.49
N GLY A 249 8.55 -5.33 -3.96
CA GLY A 249 7.88 -5.55 -2.67
C GLY A 249 6.46 -6.10 -2.78
N GLN A 250 6.08 -6.60 -3.95
CA GLN A 250 4.77 -7.22 -4.26
C GLN A 250 5.01 -8.58 -4.95
N VAL A 251 4.04 -9.03 -5.75
CA VAL A 251 4.19 -10.19 -6.64
C VAL A 251 5.23 -9.89 -7.72
N ALA A 252 6.28 -10.71 -7.77
CA ALA A 252 7.30 -10.64 -8.81
C ALA A 252 6.67 -10.85 -10.19
N GLN A 253 7.11 -10.06 -11.17
CA GLN A 253 6.68 -10.18 -12.56
C GLN A 253 7.78 -10.83 -13.39
N ARG A 254 7.41 -11.73 -14.29
CA ARG A 254 8.35 -12.51 -15.11
C ARG A 254 8.36 -11.98 -16.55
N SER A 255 9.54 -11.97 -17.17
CA SER A 255 9.66 -11.67 -18.60
C SER A 255 9.18 -12.84 -19.46
N GLU A 256 8.94 -12.55 -20.74
CA GLU A 256 8.90 -13.61 -21.75
C GLU A 256 10.24 -14.37 -21.80
N VAL A 257 10.16 -15.63 -22.23
CA VAL A 257 11.33 -16.50 -22.38
C VAL A 257 12.07 -16.18 -23.68
N VAL A 258 13.39 -16.03 -23.59
CA VAL A 258 14.28 -15.78 -24.72
C VAL A 258 15.24 -16.97 -24.89
N PRO A 259 15.18 -17.71 -26.00
CA PRO A 259 16.09 -18.83 -26.24
C PRO A 259 17.46 -18.34 -26.70
N LEU A 260 18.50 -18.98 -26.19
CA LEU A 260 19.89 -18.78 -26.57
C LEU A 260 20.46 -20.09 -27.13
N ASN A 261 21.07 -20.04 -28.32
CA ASN A 261 21.70 -21.19 -28.95
C ASN A 261 23.18 -20.91 -29.21
N ILE A 262 24.05 -21.81 -28.74
CA ILE A 262 25.50 -21.65 -28.81
C ILE A 262 26.05 -22.67 -29.80
N THR A 263 26.73 -22.18 -30.82
CA THR A 263 27.40 -23.02 -31.81
C THR A 263 28.72 -23.49 -31.25
N VAL A 264 28.91 -24.80 -31.13
CA VAL A 264 30.22 -25.39 -30.86
C VAL A 264 30.94 -25.53 -32.20
N PRO A 265 32.07 -24.83 -32.43
CA PRO A 265 32.88 -25.09 -33.61
C PRO A 265 33.31 -26.55 -33.58
N MET A 266 32.92 -27.35 -34.58
CA MET A 266 33.51 -28.67 -34.73
C MET A 266 34.99 -28.46 -35.02
N GLU A 267 35.85 -28.88 -34.10
CA GLU A 267 37.28 -29.00 -34.35
C GLU A 267 37.43 -29.99 -35.50
N ASP A 268 37.85 -29.49 -36.66
CA ASP A 268 37.93 -30.27 -37.90
C ASP A 268 38.97 -31.38 -37.70
N ARG A 269 38.49 -32.59 -37.36
CA ARG A 269 39.31 -33.79 -37.15
C ARG A 269 39.85 -34.35 -38.46
N ASN A 270 40.22 -33.49 -39.40
CA ASN A 270 40.74 -33.84 -40.73
C ASN A 270 42.20 -33.46 -40.97
N GLU A 271 42.91 -32.80 -40.06
CA GLU A 271 44.34 -32.46 -40.29
C GLU A 271 45.37 -33.48 -39.76
N VAL A 272 44.96 -34.60 -39.14
CA VAL A 272 45.92 -35.62 -38.65
C VAL A 272 46.11 -36.79 -39.63
N LEU A 273 45.22 -37.00 -40.61
CA LEU A 273 45.33 -38.15 -41.52
C LEU A 273 46.25 -37.94 -42.73
N THR A 274 46.60 -36.70 -43.07
CA THR A 274 47.45 -36.38 -44.22
C THR A 274 48.95 -36.44 -43.89
N SER A 275 49.34 -36.26 -42.63
CA SER A 275 50.75 -36.35 -42.19
C SER A 275 51.26 -37.81 -42.14
N GLY A 276 50.46 -38.73 -41.61
CA GLY A 276 50.85 -40.16 -41.52
C GLY A 276 50.91 -40.90 -42.88
N ALA A 277 50.18 -40.42 -43.88
CA ALA A 277 50.21 -41.01 -45.22
C ALA A 277 51.48 -40.66 -46.01
N MET A 278 52.07 -39.47 -45.79
CA MET A 278 53.32 -39.08 -46.46
C MET A 278 54.55 -39.78 -45.88
N GLU A 279 54.60 -40.07 -44.58
CA GLU A 279 55.71 -40.84 -43.98
C GLU A 279 55.72 -42.30 -44.45
N LEU A 280 54.55 -42.92 -44.65
CA LEU A 280 54.45 -44.31 -45.12
C LEU A 280 54.86 -44.46 -46.60
N LEU A 281 54.55 -43.47 -47.45
CA LEU A 281 54.91 -43.49 -48.87
C LEU A 281 56.42 -43.28 -49.10
N LEU A 282 57.07 -42.42 -48.29
CA LEU A 282 58.52 -42.22 -48.34
C LEU A 282 59.31 -43.45 -47.82
N GLY A 283 58.78 -44.15 -46.82
CA GLY A 283 59.37 -45.38 -46.29
C GLY A 283 59.36 -46.58 -47.25
N ILE A 284 58.43 -46.63 -48.21
CA ILE A 284 58.29 -47.74 -49.18
C ILE A 284 59.09 -47.48 -50.47
N LEU A 285 59.22 -46.22 -50.91
CA LEU A 285 59.92 -45.87 -52.15
C LEU A 285 61.46 -45.90 -52.03
N ALA A 286 62.01 -45.64 -50.84
CA ALA A 286 63.46 -45.67 -50.61
C ALA A 286 64.09 -47.09 -50.72
N PRO A 287 63.55 -48.16 -50.12
CA PRO A 287 64.14 -49.50 -50.24
C PRO A 287 63.95 -50.13 -51.62
N ALA A 288 62.86 -49.81 -52.34
CA ALA A 288 62.61 -50.35 -53.68
C ALA A 288 63.59 -49.83 -54.73
N THR A 289 63.99 -48.55 -54.62
CA THR A 289 64.99 -47.94 -55.52
C THR A 289 66.41 -48.44 -55.23
N LEU A 290 66.75 -48.67 -53.96
CA LEU A 290 68.02 -49.29 -53.55
C LEU A 290 68.13 -50.76 -53.98
N ALA A 291 67.04 -51.53 -53.89
CA ALA A 291 67.00 -52.92 -54.35
C ALA A 291 67.15 -53.03 -55.88
N LEU A 292 66.50 -52.15 -56.64
CA LEU A 292 66.63 -52.10 -58.10
C LEU A 292 68.05 -51.70 -58.54
N LEU A 293 68.67 -50.73 -57.87
CA LEU A 293 70.07 -50.36 -58.14
C LEU A 293 71.05 -51.50 -57.81
N PHE A 294 70.82 -52.23 -56.72
CA PHE A 294 71.63 -53.39 -56.34
C PHE A 294 71.47 -54.56 -57.32
N CYS A 295 70.24 -54.83 -57.80
CA CYS A 295 69.99 -55.82 -58.84
C CYS A 295 70.64 -55.44 -60.18
N CYS A 296 70.60 -54.17 -60.57
CA CYS A 296 71.29 -53.68 -61.77
C CYS A 296 72.83 -53.78 -61.62
N TRP A 297 73.37 -53.54 -60.44
CA TRP A 297 74.80 -53.68 -60.17
C TRP A 297 75.27 -55.14 -60.23
N LEU A 298 74.49 -56.07 -59.68
CA LEU A 298 74.76 -57.52 -59.76
C LEU A 298 74.72 -58.04 -61.20
N LYS A 299 73.76 -57.59 -62.03
CA LYS A 299 73.72 -57.96 -63.45
C LYS A 299 74.91 -57.46 -64.25
N ARG A 300 75.54 -56.35 -63.84
CA ARG A 300 76.73 -55.79 -64.51
C ARG A 300 78.04 -56.50 -64.15
N LYS A 301 78.04 -57.35 -63.12
CA LYS A 301 79.25 -58.02 -62.60
C LYS A 301 79.38 -59.49 -63.05
N MET A 302 78.37 -60.03 -63.72
CA MET A 302 78.32 -61.43 -64.19
C MET A 302 78.14 -61.55 -65.72
N GLY A 303 78.46 -60.50 -66.49
CA GLY A 303 78.46 -60.50 -67.95
C GLY A 303 79.74 -59.90 -68.49
#